data_AF-A0A9E3E3F3-F1
#
_entry.id   AF-A0A9E3E3F3-F1
#
_cell.length_a   1.000
_cell.length_b   1.000
_cell.length_c   1.000
_cell.angle_alpha   90.00
_cell.angle_beta   90.00
_cell.angle_gamma   90.00
#
_symmetry.space_group_name_H-M   'P 1'
#
loop_
_entity.id
_entity.type
_entity.pdbx_description
1 polymer ?
#
loop_
_entity_poly.entity_id
_entity_poly.type
_entity_poly.pdbx_seq_one_letter_code
_entity_poly.pdbx_strand_id
1 'polypeptide(L)'
;MSNGLSYRDAGVDIDEGDALVEAIKPFAKKTIRPEVLAGIGGFGALCEIPKKYKQPVLVSGTDGVGTKLKLAFSLHRHSTVGIDLVAMSANDVLVQGAEPLFFLDYFACGKLDKKVAADVVKGIAEGCEMAGCALIGGETAEMPGMYPEGEYDLAGFCVGVVEKDRIIDGRSIVPGDVVLGLASSGPHSNGYSLIRRIIGEEHLASELNDSLMEPTRIYVKPILKLAAAMPVKGL
;
A
#
# COMPACT_ATOMS: atom_id res chain seq x y z
N MET A 1 -18.20 -44.07 6.73
CA MET A 1 -18.72 -42.72 6.43
C MET A 1 -17.52 -41.84 6.19
N SER A 2 -17.37 -41.24 5.01
CA SER A 2 -16.35 -40.23 4.79
C SER A 2 -16.77 -38.98 5.55
N ASN A 3 -16.08 -38.64 6.64
CA ASN A 3 -16.23 -37.32 7.25
C ASN A 3 -15.87 -36.29 6.16
N GLY A 4 -16.83 -35.45 5.80
CA GLY A 4 -16.61 -34.41 4.80
C GLY A 4 -15.54 -33.46 5.31
N LEU A 5 -14.58 -33.12 4.45
CA LEU A 5 -13.60 -32.07 4.72
C LEU A 5 -14.34 -30.72 4.78
N SER A 6 -14.20 -30.01 5.88
CA SER A 6 -14.67 -28.63 6.01
C SER A 6 -13.59 -27.64 5.54
N TYR A 7 -13.99 -26.40 5.26
CA TYR A 7 -13.06 -25.31 4.95
C TYR A 7 -12.08 -25.06 6.11
N ARG A 8 -12.55 -25.28 7.35
CA ARG A 8 -11.73 -25.24 8.56
C ARG A 8 -10.71 -26.38 8.62
N ASP A 9 -11.07 -27.59 8.17
CA ASP A 9 -10.13 -28.72 8.07
C ASP A 9 -9.05 -28.49 7.00
N ALA A 10 -9.34 -27.63 6.01
CA ALA A 10 -8.36 -27.12 5.05
C ALA A 10 -7.54 -25.94 5.59
N GLY A 11 -7.75 -25.56 6.87
CA GLY A 11 -7.03 -24.49 7.55
C GLY A 11 -7.56 -23.07 7.26
N VAL A 12 -8.84 -22.92 6.91
CA VAL A 12 -9.44 -21.59 6.71
C VAL A 12 -10.57 -21.34 7.72
N ASP A 13 -10.42 -20.31 8.54
CA ASP A 13 -11.37 -19.94 9.59
C ASP A 13 -12.10 -18.62 9.26
N ILE A 14 -13.39 -18.74 8.91
CA ILE A 14 -14.23 -17.61 8.49
C ILE A 14 -14.54 -16.69 9.67
N ASP A 15 -14.73 -17.24 10.87
CA ASP A 15 -15.05 -16.46 12.08
C ASP A 15 -13.85 -15.58 12.46
N GLU A 16 -12.62 -16.07 12.22
CA GLU A 16 -11.40 -15.30 12.43
C GLU A 16 -11.28 -14.13 11.44
N GLY A 17 -11.72 -14.32 10.19
CA GLY A 17 -11.80 -13.27 9.18
C GLY A 17 -12.77 -12.16 9.55
N ASP A 18 -13.99 -12.51 9.98
CA ASP A 18 -14.99 -11.53 10.42
C ASP A 18 -14.52 -10.71 11.63
N ALA A 19 -13.86 -11.36 12.58
CA ALA A 19 -13.28 -10.69 13.74
C ALA A 19 -12.14 -9.72 13.36
N LEU A 20 -11.32 -10.06 12.35
CA LEU A 20 -10.32 -9.15 11.81
C LEU A 20 -10.98 -7.92 11.18
N VAL A 21 -12.04 -8.11 10.39
CA VAL A 21 -12.79 -7.02 9.76
C VAL A 21 -13.30 -6.02 10.81
N GLU A 22 -13.88 -6.49 11.92
CA GLU A 22 -14.30 -5.60 13.01
C GLU A 22 -13.12 -4.83 13.64
N ALA A 23 -11.97 -5.48 13.79
CA ALA A 23 -10.78 -4.85 14.37
C ALA A 23 -10.19 -3.75 13.48
N ILE A 24 -10.28 -3.88 12.15
CA ILE A 24 -9.67 -2.93 11.20
C ILE A 24 -10.62 -1.81 10.75
N LYS A 25 -11.94 -1.99 10.88
CA LYS A 25 -12.96 -0.97 10.56
C LYS A 25 -12.63 0.44 11.08
N PRO A 26 -12.17 0.62 12.34
CA PRO A 26 -11.82 1.94 12.85
C PRO A 26 -10.65 2.61 12.10
N PHE A 27 -9.69 1.84 11.59
CA PHE A 27 -8.56 2.38 10.82
C PHE A 27 -9.01 2.86 9.45
N ALA A 28 -9.74 2.02 8.71
CA ALA A 28 -10.30 2.40 7.42
C ALA A 28 -11.23 3.62 7.51
N LYS A 29 -12.05 3.71 8.56
CA LYS A 29 -12.93 4.86 8.79
C LYS A 29 -12.19 6.20 8.89
N LYS A 30 -10.95 6.23 9.38
CA LYS A 30 -10.14 7.47 9.45
C LYS A 30 -9.70 7.96 8.07
N THR A 31 -9.55 7.05 7.12
CA THR A 31 -9.14 7.36 5.74
C THR A 31 -10.29 7.87 4.88
N ILE A 32 -11.53 7.85 5.38
CA ILE A 32 -12.71 8.02 4.54
C ILE A 32 -12.74 9.39 3.89
N ARG A 33 -13.01 9.38 2.59
CA ARG A 33 -13.21 10.60 1.80
C ARG A 33 -14.69 10.85 1.55
N PRO A 34 -15.11 12.10 1.30
CA PRO A 34 -16.49 12.43 0.96
C PRO A 34 -17.04 11.68 -0.25
N GLU A 35 -16.15 11.28 -1.17
CA GLU A 35 -16.52 10.55 -2.38
C GLU A 35 -16.85 9.07 -2.14
N VAL A 36 -16.58 8.51 -0.95
CA VAL A 36 -16.87 7.10 -0.64
C VAL A 36 -18.36 6.94 -0.30
N LEU A 37 -19.08 6.17 -1.11
CA LEU A 37 -20.51 5.88 -0.94
C LEU A 37 -20.78 4.59 -0.17
N ALA A 38 -19.90 3.61 -0.35
CA ALA A 38 -19.93 2.33 0.36
C ALA A 38 -18.49 1.86 0.59
N GLY A 39 -18.15 1.48 1.83
CA GLY A 39 -16.80 1.07 2.21
C GLY A 39 -16.74 -0.38 2.69
N ILE A 40 -15.83 -0.66 3.63
CA ILE A 40 -15.53 -2.00 4.14
C ILE A 40 -16.76 -2.72 4.72
N GLY A 41 -16.90 -4.00 4.40
CA GLY A 41 -17.93 -4.92 4.90
C GLY A 41 -19.01 -5.30 3.89
N GLY A 42 -18.98 -4.73 2.68
CA GLY A 42 -19.83 -5.15 1.55
C GLY A 42 -19.04 -5.91 0.47
N PHE A 43 -19.74 -6.50 -0.50
CA PHE A 43 -19.13 -7.21 -1.65
C PHE A 43 -18.29 -6.32 -2.58
N GLY A 44 -18.46 -5.00 -2.47
CA GLY A 44 -17.71 -4.04 -3.26
C GLY A 44 -17.86 -2.65 -2.68
N ALA A 45 -16.79 -1.87 -2.80
CA ALA A 45 -16.78 -0.48 -2.39
C ALA A 45 -17.15 0.42 -3.57
N LEU A 46 -17.77 1.57 -3.27
CA LEU A 46 -18.24 2.53 -4.25
C LEU A 46 -17.62 3.90 -3.95
N CYS A 47 -17.03 4.52 -4.98
CA CYS A 47 -16.41 5.83 -4.87
C CYS A 47 -16.79 6.70 -6.07
N GLU A 48 -17.29 7.90 -5.83
CA GLU A 48 -17.58 8.88 -6.88
C GLU A 48 -16.29 9.54 -7.39
N ILE A 49 -16.31 9.99 -8.64
CA ILE A 49 -15.25 10.85 -9.17
C ILE A 49 -15.45 12.27 -8.62
N PRO A 50 -14.41 12.91 -8.04
CA PRO A 50 -14.52 14.27 -7.53
C PRO A 50 -15.00 15.26 -8.61
N LYS A 51 -16.01 16.08 -8.28
CA LYS A 51 -16.67 17.02 -9.22
C LYS A 51 -15.76 18.09 -9.82
N LYS A 52 -14.54 18.26 -9.29
CA LYS A 52 -13.55 19.23 -9.78
C LYS A 52 -12.95 18.85 -11.14
N TYR A 53 -13.02 17.58 -11.53
CA TYR A 53 -12.51 17.07 -12.81
C TYR A 53 -13.58 17.18 -13.90
N LYS A 54 -13.25 17.79 -15.04
CA LYS A 54 -14.15 17.94 -16.19
C LYS A 54 -14.04 16.77 -17.16
N GLN A 55 -12.82 16.30 -17.42
CA GLN A 55 -12.50 15.14 -18.23
C GLN A 55 -11.64 14.18 -17.40
N PRO A 56 -12.21 13.56 -16.36
CA PRO A 56 -11.46 12.70 -15.46
C PRO A 56 -10.89 11.50 -16.22
N VAL A 57 -9.61 11.22 -15.98
CA VAL A 57 -8.92 10.00 -16.38
C VAL A 57 -8.53 9.26 -15.11
N LEU A 58 -8.89 7.98 -15.05
CA LEU A 58 -8.48 7.11 -13.95
C LEU A 58 -7.09 6.57 -14.23
N VAL A 59 -6.24 6.62 -13.22
CA VAL A 59 -4.90 6.05 -13.24
C VAL A 59 -4.84 4.99 -12.15
N SER A 60 -4.52 3.76 -12.52
CA SER A 60 -4.43 2.63 -11.58
C SER A 60 -3.00 2.12 -11.49
N GLY A 61 -2.57 1.81 -10.28
CA GLY A 61 -1.28 1.18 -9.99
C GLY A 61 -1.50 0.00 -9.05
N THR A 62 -0.68 -1.04 -9.20
CA THR A 62 -0.63 -2.15 -8.26
C THR A 62 0.81 -2.46 -7.95
N ASP A 63 1.10 -2.72 -6.68
CA ASP A 63 2.46 -3.05 -6.24
C ASP A 63 2.44 -3.86 -4.93
N GLY A 64 3.59 -4.42 -4.57
CA GLY A 64 3.82 -5.09 -3.30
C GLY A 64 4.95 -4.44 -2.49
N VAL A 65 5.15 -4.91 -1.27
CA VAL A 65 6.28 -4.46 -0.43
C VAL A 65 7.59 -5.11 -0.87
N GLY A 66 7.53 -6.33 -1.39
CA GLY A 66 8.69 -7.09 -1.83
C GLY A 66 9.54 -7.62 -0.66
N THR A 67 10.84 -7.84 -0.90
CA THR A 67 11.69 -8.59 0.03
C THR A 67 12.05 -7.86 1.33
N LYS A 68 11.59 -6.61 1.52
CA LYS A 68 11.57 -5.92 2.82
C LYS A 68 10.73 -6.68 3.84
N LEU A 69 9.70 -7.43 3.41
CA LEU A 69 8.88 -8.27 4.29
C LEU A 69 9.70 -9.30 5.07
N LYS A 70 10.74 -9.88 4.47
CA LYS A 70 11.63 -10.82 5.18
C LYS A 70 12.34 -10.17 6.36
N LEU A 71 12.69 -8.88 6.25
CA LEU A 71 13.24 -8.11 7.35
C LEU A 71 12.17 -7.88 8.43
N ALA A 72 10.98 -7.46 8.03
CA ALA A 72 9.84 -7.27 8.92
C ALA A 72 9.52 -8.53 9.75
N PHE A 73 9.57 -9.71 9.14
CA PHE A 73 9.38 -10.99 9.83
C PHE A 73 10.47 -11.25 10.86
N SER A 74 11.74 -11.13 10.46
CA SER A 74 12.88 -11.38 11.34
C SER A 74 12.93 -10.46 12.57
N LEU A 75 12.39 -9.24 12.44
CA LEU A 75 12.36 -8.24 13.50
C LEU A 75 11.02 -8.20 14.26
N HIS A 76 10.02 -8.96 13.83
CA HIS A 76 8.63 -8.86 14.30
C HIS A 76 8.09 -7.42 14.26
N ARG A 77 8.39 -6.68 13.17
CA ARG A 77 8.00 -5.27 12.96
C ARG A 77 7.11 -5.13 11.73
N HIS A 78 5.80 -5.08 11.96
CA HIS A 78 4.80 -5.11 10.87
C HIS A 78 4.02 -3.80 10.70
N SER A 79 4.11 -2.89 11.69
CA SER A 79 3.27 -1.69 11.71
C SER A 79 3.55 -0.68 10.60
N THR A 80 4.74 -0.69 10.00
CA THR A 80 5.14 0.29 8.97
C THR A 80 5.14 -0.26 7.55
N VAL A 81 5.09 -1.59 7.36
CA VAL A 81 5.12 -2.17 6.00
C VAL A 81 3.84 -1.86 5.21
N GLY A 82 2.73 -1.57 5.89
CA GLY A 82 1.53 -1.06 5.23
C GLY A 82 1.71 0.33 4.62
N ILE A 83 2.56 1.18 5.22
CA ILE A 83 2.91 2.49 4.66
C ILE A 83 3.77 2.29 3.41
N ASP A 84 4.72 1.36 3.44
CA ASP A 84 5.50 0.98 2.26
C ASP A 84 4.60 0.54 1.11
N LEU A 85 3.63 -0.34 1.38
CA LEU A 85 2.68 -0.84 0.39
C LEU A 85 1.91 0.30 -0.29
N VAL A 86 1.34 1.23 0.50
CA VAL A 86 0.61 2.37 -0.06
C VAL A 86 1.53 3.30 -0.82
N ALA A 87 2.74 3.56 -0.31
CA ALA A 87 3.67 4.47 -0.94
C ALA A 87 4.12 3.98 -2.31
N MET A 88 4.35 2.68 -2.48
CA MET A 88 4.72 2.09 -3.78
C MET A 88 3.63 2.35 -4.83
N SER A 89 2.38 1.94 -4.58
CA SER A 89 1.32 2.16 -5.58
C SER A 89 0.91 3.64 -5.74
N ALA A 90 0.87 4.41 -4.65
CA ALA A 90 0.41 5.80 -4.70
C ALA A 90 1.44 6.75 -5.34
N ASN A 91 2.74 6.52 -5.13
CA ASN A 91 3.78 7.29 -5.81
C ASN A 91 3.81 6.96 -7.32
N ASP A 92 3.51 5.72 -7.71
CA ASP A 92 3.43 5.33 -9.12
C ASP A 92 2.25 5.98 -9.84
N VAL A 93 1.08 6.05 -9.20
CA VAL A 93 -0.08 6.79 -9.73
C VAL A 93 0.21 8.30 -9.81
N LEU A 94 0.98 8.82 -8.86
CA LEU A 94 1.32 10.24 -8.78
C LEU A 94 2.20 10.71 -9.95
N VAL A 95 3.04 9.86 -10.55
CA VAL A 95 3.98 10.30 -11.60
C VAL A 95 3.27 10.82 -12.86
N GLN A 96 2.01 10.43 -13.11
CA GLN A 96 1.19 11.01 -14.17
C GLN A 96 0.43 12.28 -13.75
N GLY A 97 0.69 12.81 -12.55
CA GLY A 97 0.00 13.95 -11.96
C GLY A 97 -1.37 13.62 -11.35
N ALA A 98 -1.66 12.33 -11.14
CA ALA A 98 -2.95 11.90 -10.61
C ALA A 98 -3.03 12.06 -9.08
N GLU A 99 -4.21 12.45 -8.60
CA GLU A 99 -4.54 12.45 -7.17
C GLU A 99 -5.06 11.06 -6.77
N PRO A 100 -4.39 10.34 -5.85
CA PRO A 100 -4.91 9.11 -5.28
C PRO A 100 -6.31 9.32 -4.68
N LEU A 101 -7.26 8.50 -5.11
CA LEU A 101 -8.66 8.58 -4.70
C LEU A 101 -8.97 7.49 -3.67
N PHE A 102 -8.67 6.24 -4.00
CA PHE A 102 -8.89 5.11 -3.11
C PHE A 102 -7.81 4.04 -3.24
N PHE A 103 -7.76 3.17 -2.24
CA PHE A 103 -6.84 2.06 -2.10
C PHE A 103 -7.58 0.78 -1.72
N LEU A 104 -7.11 -0.35 -2.25
CA LEU A 104 -7.47 -1.69 -1.80
C LEU A 104 -6.22 -2.49 -1.49
N ASP A 105 -6.32 -3.46 -0.59
CA ASP A 105 -5.24 -4.37 -0.25
C ASP A 105 -5.64 -5.84 -0.37
N TYR A 106 -4.63 -6.70 -0.57
CA TYR A 106 -4.75 -8.15 -0.53
C TYR A 106 -3.66 -8.69 0.39
N PHE A 107 -4.08 -9.34 1.48
CA PHE A 107 -3.23 -9.94 2.49
C PHE A 107 -3.27 -11.46 2.34
N ALA A 108 -2.17 -12.08 1.94
CA ALA A 108 -2.05 -13.53 1.83
C ALA A 108 -1.11 -14.07 2.91
N CYS A 109 -1.47 -15.15 3.61
CA CYS A 109 -0.61 -15.73 4.64
C CYS A 109 -0.74 -17.25 4.73
N GLY A 110 0.23 -17.90 5.38
CA GLY A 110 0.16 -19.34 5.64
C GLY A 110 -0.87 -19.68 6.71
N LYS A 111 -0.92 -18.85 7.75
CA LYS A 111 -1.87 -18.90 8.85
C LYS A 111 -2.13 -17.50 9.36
N LEU A 112 -3.38 -17.14 9.61
CA LEU A 112 -3.73 -15.79 10.01
C LEU A 112 -3.32 -15.51 11.46
N ASP A 113 -2.39 -14.57 11.65
CA ASP A 113 -2.18 -13.90 12.93
C ASP A 113 -2.93 -12.55 12.90
N LYS A 114 -4.04 -12.47 13.63
CA LYS A 114 -4.90 -11.29 13.72
C LYS A 114 -4.15 -10.03 14.17
N LYS A 115 -3.20 -10.15 15.09
CA LYS A 115 -2.48 -8.99 15.61
C LYS A 115 -1.55 -8.44 14.54
N VAL A 116 -0.84 -9.32 13.86
CA VAL A 116 0.04 -8.95 12.75
C VAL A 116 -0.77 -8.35 11.61
N ALA A 117 -1.88 -8.97 11.20
CA ALA A 117 -2.74 -8.45 10.15
C ALA A 117 -3.31 -7.07 10.51
N ALA A 118 -3.78 -6.89 11.76
CA ALA A 118 -4.27 -5.59 12.23
C ALA A 118 -3.18 -4.51 12.24
N ASP A 119 -1.95 -4.85 12.63
CA ASP A 119 -0.80 -3.92 12.60
C ASP A 119 -0.46 -3.50 11.16
N VAL A 120 -0.50 -4.43 10.20
CA VAL A 120 -0.29 -4.14 8.77
C VAL A 120 -1.38 -3.22 8.25
N VAL A 121 -2.66 -3.57 8.46
CA VAL A 121 -3.79 -2.77 7.96
C VAL A 121 -3.83 -1.38 8.61
N LYS A 122 -3.42 -1.27 9.87
CA LYS A 122 -3.21 0.04 10.50
C LYS A 122 -2.17 0.87 9.74
N GLY A 123 -1.03 0.28 9.38
CA GLY A 123 -0.02 0.94 8.55
C GLY A 123 -0.53 1.32 7.15
N ILE A 124 -1.36 0.48 6.53
CA ILE A 124 -2.02 0.80 5.25
C ILE A 124 -2.93 2.01 5.42
N ALA A 125 -3.77 2.03 6.45
CA ALA A 125 -4.64 3.17 6.73
C ALA A 125 -3.84 4.46 6.97
N GLU A 126 -2.76 4.41 7.75
CA GLU A 126 -1.86 5.56 7.96
C GLU A 126 -1.24 6.04 6.63
N GLY A 127 -0.78 5.12 5.78
CA GLY A 127 -0.31 5.42 4.43
C GLY A 127 -1.38 6.10 3.56
N CYS A 128 -2.62 5.61 3.61
CA CYS A 128 -3.75 6.21 2.91
C CYS A 128 -4.04 7.63 3.39
N GLU A 129 -4.00 7.90 4.70
CA GLU A 129 -4.14 9.26 5.26
C GLU A 129 -3.02 10.19 4.77
N MET A 130 -1.79 9.68 4.70
CA MET A 130 -0.63 10.42 4.18
C MET A 130 -0.79 10.75 2.68
N ALA A 131 -1.22 9.77 1.88
CA ALA A 131 -1.49 9.93 0.45
C ALA A 131 -2.75 10.78 0.17
N GLY A 132 -3.69 10.83 1.09
CA GLY A 132 -4.99 11.48 0.91
C GLY A 132 -6.00 10.63 0.13
N CYS A 133 -5.85 9.30 0.11
CA CYS A 133 -6.82 8.37 -0.46
C CYS A 133 -7.60 7.63 0.64
N ALA A 134 -8.73 7.05 0.29
CA ALA A 134 -9.51 6.21 1.20
C ALA A 134 -9.13 4.73 1.06
N LEU A 135 -8.92 4.02 2.18
CA LEU A 135 -8.91 2.56 2.23
C LEU A 135 -10.36 2.07 2.19
N ILE A 136 -10.80 1.58 1.03
CA ILE A 136 -12.22 1.29 0.80
C ILE A 136 -12.58 -0.19 0.82
N GLY A 137 -11.59 -1.07 0.69
CA GLY A 137 -11.79 -2.51 0.71
C GLY A 137 -10.47 -3.27 0.74
N GLY A 138 -10.54 -4.57 0.94
CA GLY A 138 -9.41 -5.46 0.88
C GLY A 138 -9.84 -6.90 1.07
N GLU A 139 -8.91 -7.83 0.99
CA GLU A 139 -9.16 -9.26 1.12
C GLU A 139 -8.06 -9.93 1.95
N THR A 140 -8.43 -10.93 2.76
CA THR A 140 -7.50 -11.71 3.58
C THR A 140 -7.62 -13.18 3.26
N ALA A 141 -6.54 -13.78 2.76
CA ALA A 141 -6.50 -15.17 2.34
C ALA A 141 -5.53 -15.99 3.21
N GLU A 142 -6.06 -16.98 3.91
CA GLU A 142 -5.28 -18.03 4.58
C GLU A 142 -5.06 -19.18 3.61
N MET A 143 -3.80 -19.46 3.28
CA MET A 143 -3.40 -20.43 2.25
C MET A 143 -2.31 -21.37 2.80
N PRO A 144 -2.67 -22.27 3.74
CA PRO A 144 -1.72 -23.22 4.31
C PRO A 144 -1.17 -24.13 3.20
N GLY A 145 0.14 -24.29 3.17
CA GLY A 145 0.85 -25.05 2.13
C GLY A 145 1.32 -24.23 0.92
N MET A 146 0.85 -22.99 0.75
CA MET A 146 1.44 -22.03 -0.19
C MET A 146 2.47 -21.14 0.51
N TYR A 147 2.13 -20.63 1.69
CA TYR A 147 3.00 -19.76 2.48
C TYR A 147 3.46 -20.47 3.77
N PRO A 148 4.72 -20.27 4.21
CA PRO A 148 5.18 -20.71 5.53
C PRO A 148 4.36 -20.07 6.66
N GLU A 149 4.26 -20.75 7.80
CA GLU A 149 3.67 -20.17 9.01
C GLU A 149 4.49 -18.94 9.46
N GLY A 150 3.80 -17.86 9.83
CA GLY A 150 4.42 -16.58 10.21
C GLY A 150 4.85 -15.69 9.04
N GLU A 151 4.72 -16.13 7.80
CA GLU A 151 4.97 -15.32 6.61
C GLU A 151 3.66 -14.91 5.92
N TYR A 152 3.69 -13.70 5.35
CA TYR A 152 2.61 -13.17 4.54
C TYR A 152 3.14 -12.44 3.31
N ASP A 153 2.28 -12.20 2.33
CA ASP A 153 2.54 -11.31 1.21
C ASP A 153 1.43 -10.27 1.10
N LEU A 154 1.79 -9.11 0.56
CA LEU A 154 0.91 -7.96 0.46
C LEU A 154 0.88 -7.46 -0.98
N ALA A 155 -0.32 -7.29 -1.53
CA ALA A 155 -0.54 -6.53 -2.74
C ALA A 155 -1.45 -5.34 -2.47
N GLY A 156 -1.10 -4.21 -3.04
CA GLY A 156 -1.80 -2.94 -2.92
C GLY A 156 -2.31 -2.51 -4.28
N PHE A 157 -3.45 -1.82 -4.28
CA PHE A 157 -4.11 -1.34 -5.48
C PHE A 157 -4.54 0.10 -5.25
N CYS A 158 -3.87 1.04 -5.93
CA CYS A 158 -4.24 2.45 -5.87
C CYS A 158 -4.95 2.86 -7.15
N VAL A 159 -6.05 3.59 -7.00
CA VAL A 159 -6.69 4.29 -8.11
C VAL A 159 -6.67 5.78 -7.80
N GLY A 160 -6.12 6.56 -8.72
CA GLY A 160 -6.15 8.01 -8.71
C GLY A 160 -6.91 8.57 -9.90
N VAL A 161 -7.11 9.89 -9.86
CA VAL A 161 -7.80 10.65 -10.90
C VAL A 161 -6.96 11.86 -11.31
N VAL A 162 -6.92 12.11 -12.61
CA VAL A 162 -6.25 13.27 -13.19
C VAL A 162 -7.15 13.93 -14.22
N GLU A 163 -7.02 15.24 -14.40
CA GLU A 163 -7.65 15.95 -15.51
C GLU A 163 -6.90 15.61 -16.81
N LYS A 164 -7.62 15.26 -17.88
CA LYS A 164 -7.00 14.76 -19.12
C LYS A 164 -5.94 15.69 -19.70
N ASP A 165 -6.13 17.00 -19.63
CA ASP A 165 -5.21 18.01 -20.15
C ASP A 165 -4.06 18.36 -19.18
N ARG A 166 -4.04 17.77 -17.98
CA ARG A 166 -2.99 17.95 -16.96
C ARG A 166 -2.14 16.72 -16.72
N ILE A 167 -2.31 15.68 -17.54
CA ILE A 167 -1.48 14.48 -17.45
C ILE A 167 -0.02 14.86 -17.66
N ILE A 168 0.83 14.50 -16.71
CA ILE A 168 2.27 14.67 -16.80
C ILE A 168 2.82 13.47 -17.57
N ASP A 169 3.38 13.71 -18.76
CA ASP A 169 3.81 12.65 -19.69
C ASP A 169 5.25 12.81 -20.21
N GLY A 170 6.00 13.81 -19.72
CA GLY A 170 7.39 14.04 -20.12
C GLY A 170 7.59 14.67 -21.49
N ARG A 171 6.56 14.80 -22.34
CA ARG A 171 6.75 15.18 -23.76
C ARG A 171 7.22 16.61 -23.98
N SER A 172 7.06 17.48 -22.97
CA SER A 172 7.50 18.89 -23.01
C SER A 172 8.92 19.11 -22.45
N ILE A 173 9.61 18.04 -22.05
CA ILE A 173 11.00 18.09 -21.57
C ILE A 173 11.95 18.41 -22.73
N VAL A 174 12.86 19.36 -22.51
CA VAL A 174 13.83 19.84 -23.49
C VAL A 174 15.20 20.11 -22.85
N PRO A 175 16.30 20.13 -23.64
CA PRO A 175 17.61 20.55 -23.12
C PRO A 175 17.55 21.92 -22.44
N GLY A 176 18.12 21.99 -21.24
CA GLY A 176 18.07 23.19 -20.38
C GLY A 176 17.03 23.11 -19.25
N ASP A 177 16.14 22.12 -19.26
CA ASP A 177 15.28 21.83 -18.10
C ASP A 177 16.09 21.36 -16.89
N VAL A 178 15.58 21.66 -15.69
CA VAL A 178 16.22 21.33 -14.41
C VAL A 178 15.59 20.08 -13.80
N VAL A 179 16.44 19.17 -13.33
CA VAL A 179 16.02 17.99 -12.56
C VAL A 179 16.13 18.31 -11.07
N LEU A 180 15.03 18.10 -10.34
CA LEU A 180 14.97 18.27 -8.89
C LEU A 180 14.81 16.91 -8.22
N GLY A 181 15.72 16.57 -7.31
CA GLY A 181 15.63 15.35 -6.52
C GLY A 181 14.90 15.60 -5.20
N LEU A 182 13.91 14.75 -4.87
CA LEU A 182 13.33 14.69 -3.53
C LEU A 182 14.02 13.60 -2.72
N ALA A 183 14.46 13.94 -1.51
CA ALA A 183 15.14 13.00 -0.64
C ALA A 183 14.22 11.84 -0.23
N SER A 184 14.71 10.61 -0.42
CA SER A 184 14.12 9.40 0.15
C SER A 184 14.28 9.36 1.67
N SER A 185 13.55 8.47 2.32
CA SER A 185 13.68 8.17 3.74
C SER A 185 14.72 7.08 4.02
N GLY A 186 15.29 6.49 2.97
CA GLY A 186 16.20 5.34 3.04
C GLY A 186 16.12 4.53 1.75
N PRO A 187 16.28 3.20 1.83
CA PRO A 187 16.13 2.29 0.68
C PRO A 187 14.69 2.14 0.16
N HIS A 188 13.71 2.72 0.87
CA HIS A 188 12.28 2.58 0.57
C HIS A 188 11.86 1.10 0.61
N SER A 189 11.22 0.58 -0.44
CA SER A 189 10.82 -0.83 -0.55
C SER A 189 11.64 -1.61 -1.57
N ASN A 190 12.77 -1.05 -2.04
CA ASN A 190 13.57 -1.62 -3.12
C ASN A 190 14.96 -2.07 -2.65
N GLY A 191 15.52 -3.07 -3.32
CA GLY A 191 16.91 -3.52 -3.10
C GLY A 191 17.15 -4.40 -1.86
N TYR A 192 16.12 -4.77 -1.10
CA TYR A 192 16.26 -5.54 0.15
C TYR A 192 16.88 -6.92 -0.03
N SER A 193 16.72 -7.55 -1.20
CA SER A 193 17.41 -8.80 -1.51
C SER A 193 18.94 -8.62 -1.52
N LEU A 194 19.42 -7.52 -2.09
CA LEU A 194 20.84 -7.20 -2.13
C LEU A 194 21.33 -6.71 -0.75
N ILE A 195 20.55 -5.85 -0.09
CA ILE A 195 20.88 -5.36 1.27
C ILE A 195 21.07 -6.53 2.22
N ARG A 196 20.11 -7.46 2.27
CA ARG A 196 20.20 -8.67 3.10
C ARG A 196 21.43 -9.53 2.79
N ARG A 197 21.81 -9.64 1.51
CA ARG A 197 23.01 -10.38 1.09
C ARG A 197 24.31 -9.67 1.47
N ILE A 198 24.32 -8.34 1.48
CA ILE A 198 25.49 -7.53 1.87
C ILE A 198 25.70 -7.60 3.39
N ILE A 199 24.64 -7.44 4.18
CA ILE A 199 24.74 -7.45 5.63
C ILE A 199 24.94 -8.86 6.20
N GLY A 200 24.39 -9.89 5.55
CA GLY A 200 24.39 -11.27 6.07
C GLY A 200 23.24 -11.50 7.06
N GLU A 201 22.69 -12.71 7.09
CA GLU A 201 21.50 -13.02 7.91
C GLU A 201 21.80 -12.98 9.41
N GLU A 202 23.03 -13.32 9.83
CA GLU A 202 23.52 -13.22 11.21
C GLU A 202 23.80 -11.79 11.71
N HIS A 203 23.88 -10.81 10.81
CA HIS A 203 24.22 -9.42 11.13
C HIS A 203 23.12 -8.45 10.70
N LEU A 204 21.86 -8.85 10.88
CA LEU A 204 20.73 -7.93 11.01
C LEU A 204 20.90 -7.08 12.27
N ALA A 205 21.95 -6.25 12.23
CA ALA A 205 22.63 -5.61 13.33
C ALA A 205 21.82 -4.42 13.82
N SER A 206 21.66 -4.36 15.14
CA SER A 206 20.64 -3.61 15.88
C SER A 206 20.62 -2.09 15.66
N GLU A 207 21.63 -1.49 15.04
CA GLU A 207 21.67 -0.05 14.77
C GLU A 207 21.12 0.32 13.38
N LEU A 208 21.19 -0.58 12.40
CA LEU A 208 20.69 -0.32 11.03
C LEU A 208 19.21 -0.67 10.87
N ASN A 209 18.68 -1.51 11.76
CA ASN A 209 17.30 -2.01 11.67
C ASN A 209 16.27 -0.89 11.61
N ASP A 210 16.46 0.20 12.35
CA ASP A 210 15.55 1.35 12.28
C ASP A 210 15.63 2.07 10.94
N SER A 211 16.83 2.33 10.42
CA SER A 211 16.99 2.97 9.11
C SER A 211 16.49 2.09 7.95
N LEU A 212 16.62 0.76 8.08
CA LEU A 212 16.12 -0.19 7.08
C LEU A 212 14.61 -0.45 7.21
N MET A 213 14.01 -0.23 8.38
CA MET A 213 12.56 -0.35 8.58
C MET A 213 11.83 0.98 8.43
N GLU A 214 12.55 2.08 8.22
CA GLU A 214 11.97 3.39 7.92
C GLU A 214 11.03 3.25 6.70
N PRO A 215 9.76 3.70 6.82
CA PRO A 215 8.78 3.53 5.76
C PRO A 215 9.13 4.39 4.54
N THR A 216 8.71 3.90 3.38
CA THR A 216 8.80 4.62 2.11
C THR A 216 8.07 5.95 2.20
N ARG A 217 8.71 7.00 1.68
CA ARG A 217 8.16 8.34 1.72
C ARG A 217 7.04 8.49 0.70
N ILE A 218 5.90 9.00 1.14
CA ILE A 218 4.75 9.31 0.27
C ILE A 218 4.86 10.76 -0.21
N TYR A 219 5.00 10.96 -1.52
CA TYR A 219 5.25 12.27 -2.13
C TYR A 219 3.99 12.99 -2.64
N VAL A 220 2.83 12.37 -2.47
CA VAL A 220 1.56 12.78 -3.09
C VAL A 220 1.21 14.24 -2.81
N LYS A 221 1.02 14.60 -1.53
CA LYS A 221 0.63 15.96 -1.13
C LYS A 221 1.60 17.05 -1.61
N PRO A 222 2.93 16.95 -1.40
CA PRO A 222 3.85 17.99 -1.86
C PRO A 222 3.90 18.10 -3.39
N ILE A 223 3.87 16.99 -4.12
CA ILE A 223 3.91 17.02 -5.60
C ILE A 223 2.62 17.57 -6.20
N LEU A 224 1.45 17.15 -5.71
CA LEU A 224 0.18 17.71 -6.19
C LEU A 224 0.08 19.21 -5.91
N LYS A 225 0.61 19.67 -4.77
CA LYS A 225 0.71 21.10 -4.45
C LYS A 225 1.64 21.82 -5.41
N LEU A 226 2.78 21.23 -5.77
CA LEU A 226 3.72 21.79 -6.74
C LEU A 226 3.10 21.86 -8.15
N ALA A 227 2.50 20.78 -8.63
CA ALA A 227 1.85 20.69 -9.93
C ALA A 227 0.67 21.67 -10.07
N ALA A 228 0.00 22.01 -8.96
CA ALA A 228 -1.03 23.05 -8.94
C ALA A 228 -0.46 24.48 -9.01
N ALA A 229 0.79 24.69 -8.57
CA ALA A 229 1.43 25.99 -8.50
C ALA A 229 2.25 26.33 -9.74
N MET A 230 2.82 25.33 -10.42
CA MET A 230 3.66 25.52 -11.60
C MET A 230 3.69 24.30 -12.52
N PRO A 231 4.08 24.47 -13.81
CA PRO A 231 4.23 23.35 -14.72
C PRO A 231 5.29 22.36 -14.24
N VAL A 232 4.89 21.11 -14.09
CA VAL A 232 5.79 19.96 -13.88
C VAL A 232 5.80 19.15 -15.16
N LYS A 233 6.98 19.01 -15.77
CA LYS A 233 7.11 18.39 -17.10
C LYS A 233 7.23 16.87 -17.04
N GLY A 234 7.80 16.35 -15.96
CA GLY A 234 7.99 14.93 -15.68
C GLY A 234 8.19 14.72 -14.18
N LEU A 235 7.91 13.49 -13.73
CA LEU A 235 8.07 13.01 -12.37
C LEU A 235 8.79 11.67 -12.37
#